data_AF-A0A932XJP5-F1
#
_entry.id   AF-A0A932XJP5-F1
#
_cell.length_a   1.000
_cell.length_b   1.000
_cell.length_c   1.000
_cell.angle_alpha   90.00
_cell.angle_beta   90.00
_cell.angle_gamma   90.00
#
_symmetry.space_group_name_H-M   'P 1'
#
loop_
_entity.id
_entity.type
_entity.pdbx_description
1 polymer ?
#
loop_
_entity_poly.entity_id
_entity_poly.type
_entity_poly.pdbx_seq_one_letter_code
_entity_poly.pdbx_strand_id
1 'polypeptide(L)'
;MTTERQVSSFDTDHFLATRTVFSLAELREAMGRRSPSAVRTWLKFHGSRGRLKPLERGLYAALRPGADPEKVHADPYLVAAALRPDGVFAYHSALTLLGAGHSDWNVVTVLSHCRRRPLALSTARVDVLPHPAALLRGGATELGVRPVPYLETTLRVTGPERTVVDGFRQLRLVGGLEELLTSAAGFPSLDFKQLEAVLRAYDLRMLDAAVGWFLETYREHFFVPDDFLKHLEQRRPVAPQYLPRRARTERDRGRLVPRWNLILPEDALRGAEPDESPAEQRGRDLKRADDRPPSPVYALAGASRRSSARAHGAAVSEPGRRSRNAPQVVVIGGPNGAGKTSSAPCLLRDTVGIDAFVNVDVIAEGLSGFAPQASAIEAGRILLARLRELAERRADFAFESTLSGRALQRFLRQLTDAGYQSHIFYFWLPSADLAVRRVRRRVEAGGHDVPEPVIRLRFGKSLVNFDRLYRPSATAWRLYDGGVIGHQRLIAYGKRGEGPTGVDAELWAAVRSQIEEASR
;
A
#
# COMPACT_ATOMS: atom_id res chain seq x y z
N MET A 1 42.20 26.88 28.24
CA MET A 1 40.78 27.01 27.86
C MET A 1 40.20 25.63 27.69
N THR A 2 39.57 25.14 28.75
CA THR A 2 38.88 23.86 28.88
C THR A 2 37.65 23.84 27.99
N THR A 3 37.64 22.95 27.00
CA THR A 3 36.44 22.66 26.20
C THR A 3 35.50 21.82 27.07
N GLU A 4 34.52 22.46 27.69
CA GLU A 4 33.41 21.78 28.35
C GLU A 4 32.70 20.90 27.31
N ARG A 5 32.89 19.58 27.43
CA ARG A 5 31.99 18.60 26.83
C ARG A 5 30.64 18.75 27.52
N GLN A 6 29.70 19.43 26.87
CA GLN A 6 28.28 19.38 27.21
C GLN A 6 27.84 17.91 27.29
N VAL A 7 27.65 17.41 28.51
CA VAL A 7 26.91 16.18 28.76
C VAL A 7 25.45 16.54 28.50
N SER A 8 24.91 16.17 27.33
CA SER A 8 23.47 16.40 27.07
C SER A 8 22.68 15.68 28.17
N SER A 9 21.95 16.43 28.98
CA SER A 9 21.05 15.84 29.97
C SER A 9 20.01 15.00 29.23
N PHE A 10 19.81 13.76 29.70
CA PHE A 10 18.79 12.88 29.13
C PHE A 10 17.39 13.48 29.36
N ASP A 11 16.77 13.96 28.29
CA ASP A 11 15.39 14.46 28.30
C ASP A 11 14.42 13.29 28.14
N THR A 12 13.72 12.98 29.23
CA THR A 12 12.75 11.88 29.29
C THR A 12 11.52 12.16 28.45
N ASP A 13 11.00 13.38 28.46
CA ASP A 13 9.75 13.69 27.78
C ASP A 13 9.99 13.71 26.27
N HIS A 14 11.12 14.25 25.82
CA HIS A 14 11.55 14.15 24.43
C HIS A 14 11.77 12.69 23.99
N PHE A 15 12.45 11.87 24.79
CA PHE A 15 12.68 10.45 24.46
C PHE A 15 11.36 9.67 24.28
N LEU A 16 10.40 9.86 25.19
CA LEU A 16 9.10 9.18 25.15
C LEU A 16 8.15 9.74 24.09
N ALA A 17 8.33 10.99 23.66
CA ALA A 17 7.55 11.59 22.58
C ALA A 17 8.04 11.18 21.19
N THR A 18 9.33 10.91 21.04
CA THR A 18 9.96 10.59 19.74
C THR A 18 10.06 9.10 19.44
N ARG A 19 9.97 8.23 20.45
CA ARG A 19 10.03 6.77 20.28
C ARG A 19 8.80 6.10 20.84
N THR A 20 7.95 5.55 19.98
CA THR A 20 6.78 4.79 20.42
C THR A 20 7.14 3.40 20.94
N VAL A 21 8.22 2.80 20.42
CA VAL A 21 8.79 1.53 20.89
C VAL A 21 10.30 1.65 21.02
N PHE A 22 10.87 1.10 22.09
CA PHE A 22 12.31 1.11 22.31
C PHE A 22 12.78 -0.10 23.13
N SER A 23 14.05 -0.45 22.92
CA SER A 23 14.79 -1.47 23.64
C SER A 23 15.53 -0.90 24.85
N LEU A 24 15.88 -1.78 25.78
CA LEU A 24 16.74 -1.43 26.91
C LEU A 24 18.13 -0.95 26.47
N ALA A 25 18.61 -1.41 25.32
CA ALA A 25 19.88 -0.98 24.74
C ALA A 25 19.80 0.48 24.28
N GLU A 26 18.76 0.84 23.53
CA GLU A 26 18.52 2.22 23.06
C GLU A 26 18.30 3.18 24.24
N LEU A 27 17.58 2.75 25.28
CA LEU A 27 17.42 3.56 26.49
C LEU A 27 18.77 3.80 27.19
N ARG A 28 19.61 2.76 27.32
CA ARG A 28 20.95 2.89 27.92
C ARG A 28 21.83 3.83 27.12
N GLU A 29 21.79 3.73 25.80
CA GLU A 29 22.52 4.60 24.90
C GLU A 29 22.08 6.06 25.04
N ALA A 30 20.77 6.31 24.99
CA ALA A 30 20.20 7.65 25.16
C ALA A 30 20.48 8.26 26.54
N MET A 31 20.48 7.44 27.59
CA MET A 31 20.80 7.88 28.96
C MET A 31 22.32 8.10 29.18
N GLY A 32 23.18 7.69 28.24
CA GLY A 32 24.63 7.79 28.32
C GLY A 32 25.24 6.88 29.40
N ARG A 33 26.35 7.31 30.02
CA ARG A 33 27.12 6.55 31.04
C ARG A 33 26.42 6.45 32.41
N ARG A 34 25.10 6.24 32.45
CA ARG A 34 24.36 6.03 33.71
C ARG A 34 24.48 4.58 34.18
N SER A 35 24.43 4.39 35.50
CA SER A 35 24.53 3.06 36.11
C SER A 35 23.31 2.19 35.76
N PRO A 36 23.45 0.85 35.69
CA PRO A 36 22.31 -0.06 35.47
C PRO A 36 21.17 0.11 36.48
N SER A 37 21.49 0.54 37.72
CA SER A 37 20.50 0.85 38.74
C SER A 37 19.68 2.11 38.40
N ALA A 38 20.30 3.15 37.85
CA ALA A 38 19.58 4.35 37.42
C ALA A 38 18.56 4.03 36.31
N VAL A 39 18.93 3.18 35.34
CA VAL A 39 18.02 2.73 34.27
C VAL A 39 16.84 1.94 34.84
N ARG A 40 17.09 1.03 35.80
CA ARG A 40 16.02 0.27 36.46
C ARG A 40 15.06 1.16 37.25
N THR A 41 15.60 2.13 38.01
CA THR A 41 14.80 3.10 38.74
C THR A 41 13.93 3.93 37.80
N TRP A 42 14.48 4.37 36.67
CA TRP A 42 13.74 5.10 35.65
C TRP A 42 12.59 4.27 35.06
N LEU A 43 12.86 3.02 34.66
CA LEU A 43 11.83 2.12 34.13
C LEU A 43 10.72 1.87 35.15
N LYS A 44 11.07 1.62 36.43
CA LYS A 44 10.10 1.44 37.52
C LYS A 44 9.24 2.68 37.71
N PHE A 45 9.87 3.86 37.74
CA PHE A 45 9.19 5.13 37.95
C PHE A 45 8.20 5.44 36.82
N HIS A 46 8.63 5.40 35.56
CA HIS A 46 7.75 5.70 34.41
C HIS A 46 6.73 4.60 34.14
N GLY A 47 7.06 3.33 34.43
CA GLY A 47 6.08 2.23 34.41
C GLY A 47 4.97 2.43 35.44
N SER A 48 5.31 2.80 36.69
CA SER A 48 4.31 3.03 37.75
C SER A 48 3.36 4.19 37.46
N ARG A 49 3.74 5.11 36.57
CA ARG A 49 2.91 6.23 36.12
C ARG A 49 2.14 5.95 34.84
N GLY A 50 2.10 4.70 34.38
CA GLY A 50 1.39 4.33 33.16
C GLY A 50 1.98 4.96 31.90
N ARG A 51 3.25 5.38 31.90
CA ARG A 51 3.92 5.97 30.74
C ARG A 51 4.63 4.93 29.87
N LEU A 52 4.70 3.68 30.33
CA LEU A 52 5.39 2.58 29.67
C LEU A 52 4.55 1.31 29.73
N LYS A 53 4.53 0.54 28.64
CA LYS A 53 4.01 -0.83 28.58
C LYS A 53 5.15 -1.80 28.28
N PRO A 54 5.47 -2.76 29.16
CA PRO A 54 6.42 -3.80 28.82
C PRO A 54 5.83 -4.71 27.73
N LEU A 55 6.59 -4.96 26.67
CA LEU A 55 6.19 -5.85 25.57
C LEU A 55 6.87 -7.20 25.67
N GLU A 56 8.17 -7.19 26.01
CA GLU A 56 8.97 -8.36 26.31
C GLU A 56 10.12 -7.94 27.24
N ARG A 57 10.88 -8.90 27.77
CA ARG A 57 12.08 -8.62 28.57
C ARG A 57 13.04 -7.70 27.78
N GLY A 58 13.16 -6.47 28.24
CA GLY A 58 14.03 -5.45 27.65
C GLY A 58 13.43 -4.69 26.46
N LEU A 59 12.12 -4.81 26.22
CA LEU A 59 11.42 -4.09 25.16
C LEU A 59 10.15 -3.42 25.71
N TYR A 60 9.97 -2.15 25.39
CA TYR A 60 8.93 -1.30 25.98
C TYR A 60 8.25 -0.44 24.91
N ALA A 61 6.94 -0.24 25.04
CA ALA A 61 6.20 0.79 24.31
C ALA A 61 6.04 2.03 25.20
N ALA A 62 6.27 3.22 24.64
CA ALA A 62 5.96 4.48 25.27
C ALA A 62 4.45 4.77 25.16
N LEU A 63 3.86 5.22 26.27
CA LEU A 63 2.43 5.56 26.34
C LEU A 63 2.27 7.06 26.50
N ARG A 64 1.32 7.64 25.75
CA ARG A 64 0.94 9.04 25.91
C ARG A 64 0.22 9.23 27.26
N PRO A 65 0.36 10.38 27.93
CA PRO A 65 -0.39 10.68 29.14
C PRO A 65 -1.90 10.48 28.92
N GLY A 66 -2.55 9.76 29.84
CA GLY A 66 -3.99 9.46 29.77
C GLY A 66 -4.38 8.28 28.87
N ALA A 67 -3.44 7.63 28.18
CA ALA A 67 -3.71 6.40 27.45
C ALA A 67 -3.94 5.22 28.42
N ASP A 68 -4.90 4.35 28.09
CA ASP A 68 -5.12 3.09 28.79
C ASP A 68 -4.08 2.05 28.32
N PRO A 69 -3.13 1.62 29.18
CA PRO A 69 -2.07 0.68 28.79
C PRO A 69 -2.59 -0.61 28.16
N GLU A 70 -3.77 -1.10 28.58
CA GLU A 70 -4.32 -2.35 28.07
C GLU A 70 -4.82 -2.22 26.63
N LYS A 71 -5.31 -1.04 26.25
CA LYS A 71 -5.86 -0.75 24.91
C LYS A 71 -4.80 -0.32 23.89
N VAL A 72 -3.59 0.01 24.32
CA VAL A 72 -2.51 0.38 23.39
C VAL A 72 -1.88 -0.88 22.80
N HIS A 73 -1.97 -0.98 21.48
CA HIS A 73 -1.29 -1.99 20.68
C HIS A 73 -0.02 -1.39 20.07
N ALA A 74 1.13 -2.03 20.32
CA ALA A 74 2.39 -1.59 19.75
C ALA A 74 2.45 -1.94 18.25
N ASP A 75 3.00 -1.04 17.44
CA ASP A 75 3.24 -1.31 16.02
C ASP A 75 4.23 -2.46 15.85
N PRO A 76 3.88 -3.54 15.14
CA PRO A 76 4.70 -4.74 15.10
C PRO A 76 6.01 -4.57 14.31
N TYR A 77 6.08 -3.62 13.37
CA TYR A 77 7.32 -3.30 12.64
C TYR A 77 8.30 -2.53 13.53
N LEU A 78 7.81 -1.57 14.33
CA LEU A 78 8.63 -0.86 15.30
C LEU A 78 9.11 -1.79 16.43
N VAL A 79 8.24 -2.70 16.89
CA VAL A 79 8.63 -3.78 17.81
C VAL A 79 9.75 -4.61 17.23
N ALA A 80 9.62 -5.06 15.99
CA ALA A 80 10.64 -5.88 15.35
C ALA A 80 11.98 -5.13 15.16
N ALA A 81 11.93 -3.85 14.81
CA ALA A 81 13.11 -3.00 14.64
C ALA A 81 13.87 -2.80 15.96
N ALA A 82 13.16 -2.49 17.05
CA ALA A 82 13.78 -2.35 18.37
C ALA A 82 14.24 -3.71 18.94
N LEU A 83 13.57 -4.81 18.57
CA LEU A 83 13.96 -6.17 18.98
C LEU A 83 15.24 -6.67 18.26
N ARG A 84 15.44 -6.25 17.00
CA ARG A 84 16.57 -6.60 16.15
C ARG A 84 17.01 -5.40 15.31
N PRO A 85 17.92 -4.56 15.82
CA PRO A 85 18.48 -3.44 15.07
C PRO A 85 19.29 -3.86 13.83
N ASP A 86 19.84 -5.09 13.84
CA ASP A 86 20.50 -5.72 12.69
C ASP A 86 19.51 -6.36 11.70
N GLY A 87 18.22 -6.28 11.98
CA GLY A 87 17.17 -6.97 11.26
C GLY A 87 16.90 -6.40 9.88
N VAL A 88 16.73 -7.29 8.90
CA VAL A 88 16.26 -6.98 7.54
C VAL A 88 14.85 -7.54 7.35
N PHE A 89 13.85 -6.68 7.20
CA PHE A 89 12.47 -7.07 6.90
C PHE A 89 12.40 -7.74 5.53
N ALA A 90 11.76 -8.90 5.47
CA ALA A 90 11.76 -9.76 4.29
C ALA A 90 10.41 -10.46 4.08
N TYR A 91 10.25 -11.12 2.93
CA TYR A 91 9.05 -11.87 2.56
C TYR A 91 7.79 -10.98 2.58
N HIS A 92 6.68 -11.41 3.19
CA HIS A 92 5.44 -10.62 3.20
C HIS A 92 5.64 -9.23 3.81
N SER A 93 6.44 -9.14 4.89
CA SER A 93 6.77 -7.85 5.50
C SER A 93 7.46 -6.89 4.54
N ALA A 94 8.33 -7.40 3.66
CA ALA A 94 8.91 -6.56 2.62
C ALA A 94 7.87 -6.18 1.56
N LEU A 95 7.00 -7.10 1.13
CA LEU A 95 5.88 -6.76 0.23
C LEU A 95 5.02 -5.63 0.82
N THR A 96 4.65 -5.70 2.09
CA THR A 96 3.87 -4.65 2.78
C THR A 96 4.64 -3.33 2.87
N LEU A 97 5.89 -3.35 3.35
CA LEU A 97 6.70 -2.15 3.53
C LEU A 97 7.08 -1.48 2.20
N LEU A 98 7.16 -2.24 1.11
CA LEU A 98 7.37 -1.73 -0.24
C LEU A 98 6.07 -1.29 -0.92
N GLY A 99 4.93 -1.36 -0.23
CA GLY A 99 3.62 -0.93 -0.74
C GLY A 99 2.98 -1.88 -1.76
N ALA A 100 3.48 -3.11 -1.83
CA ALA A 100 3.07 -4.13 -2.80
C ALA A 100 2.13 -5.20 -2.19
N GLY A 101 2.06 -5.33 -0.87
CA GLY A 101 1.24 -6.34 -0.19
C GLY A 101 -0.24 -6.24 -0.55
N HIS A 102 -0.86 -7.37 -0.91
CA HIS A 102 -2.25 -7.42 -1.35
C HIS A 102 -3.23 -7.89 -0.26
N SER A 103 -2.74 -8.66 0.71
CA SER A 103 -3.51 -9.16 1.85
C SER A 103 -3.03 -8.61 3.20
N ASP A 104 -3.94 -8.60 4.17
CA ASP A 104 -3.61 -8.31 5.57
C ASP A 104 -2.88 -9.52 6.18
N TRP A 105 -1.62 -9.32 6.50
CA TRP A 105 -0.74 -10.37 7.01
C TRP A 105 -0.18 -9.99 8.38
N ASN A 106 -0.67 -10.67 9.41
CA ASN A 106 -0.34 -10.36 10.80
C ASN A 106 0.96 -11.01 11.28
N VAL A 107 1.89 -11.33 10.37
CA VAL A 107 3.21 -11.87 10.70
C VAL A 107 4.30 -10.95 10.15
N VAL A 108 5.05 -10.32 11.05
CA VAL A 108 6.23 -9.52 10.72
C VAL A 108 7.45 -10.42 10.69
N THR A 109 8.09 -10.55 9.52
CA THR A 109 9.26 -11.40 9.32
C THR A 109 10.52 -10.57 9.12
N VAL A 110 11.52 -10.86 9.94
CA VAL A 110 12.83 -10.19 9.92
C VAL A 110 13.93 -11.24 9.80
N LEU A 111 14.87 -11.03 8.89
CA LEU A 111 16.12 -11.78 8.78
C LEU A 111 17.18 -11.14 9.67
N SER A 112 17.92 -11.93 10.44
CA SER A 112 19.00 -11.44 11.32
C SER A 112 20.11 -12.48 11.41
N HIS A 113 21.30 -12.07 11.85
CA HIS A 113 22.40 -12.99 12.17
C HIS A 113 22.11 -13.82 13.42
N CYS A 114 21.25 -13.34 14.32
CA CYS A 114 20.92 -14.00 15.58
C CYS A 114 19.47 -14.50 15.59
N ARG A 115 19.28 -15.81 15.50
CA ARG A 115 17.95 -16.43 15.60
C ARG A 115 17.27 -16.10 16.94
N ARG A 116 15.95 -15.95 16.90
CA ARG A 116 15.10 -15.77 18.09
C ARG A 116 13.89 -16.68 18.03
N ARG A 117 13.26 -16.92 19.19
CA ARG A 117 11.89 -17.43 19.22
C ARG A 117 10.93 -16.32 18.75
N PRO A 118 9.85 -16.68 18.04
CA PRO A 118 8.80 -15.72 17.69
C PRO A 118 8.27 -14.97 18.92
N LEU A 119 8.01 -13.68 18.75
CA LEU A 119 7.33 -12.85 19.74
C LEU A 119 5.87 -12.68 19.33
N ALA A 120 4.95 -13.16 20.18
CA ALA A 120 3.52 -12.92 19.99
C ALA A 120 3.15 -11.55 20.58
N LEU A 121 2.46 -10.75 19.78
CA LEU A 121 1.82 -9.50 20.18
C LEU A 121 0.30 -9.68 20.12
N SER A 122 -0.45 -8.70 20.62
CA SER A 122 -1.92 -8.75 20.62
C SER A 122 -2.54 -8.81 19.22
N THR A 123 -1.90 -8.19 18.24
CA THR A 123 -2.43 -8.00 16.87
C THR A 123 -1.58 -8.67 15.79
N ALA A 124 -0.38 -9.13 16.13
CA ALA A 124 0.58 -9.67 15.18
C ALA A 124 1.59 -10.61 15.85
N ARG A 125 2.41 -11.29 15.04
CA ARG A 125 3.55 -12.09 15.50
C ARG A 125 4.82 -11.63 14.80
N VAL A 126 5.90 -11.47 15.56
CA VAL A 126 7.22 -11.12 15.01
C VAL A 126 8.09 -12.38 14.93
N ASP A 127 8.42 -12.80 13.72
CA ASP A 127 9.28 -13.94 13.40
C ASP A 127 10.68 -13.45 13.03
N VAL A 128 11.68 -13.81 13.85
CA VAL A 128 13.10 -13.50 13.57
C VAL A 128 13.77 -14.76 13.05
N LEU A 129 14.06 -14.77 11.75
CA LEU A 129 14.65 -15.89 11.03
C LEU A 129 16.14 -15.63 10.77
N PRO A 130 16.98 -16.67 10.69
CA PRO A 130 18.34 -16.50 10.23
C PRO A 130 18.35 -16.08 8.75
N HIS A 131 19.37 -15.31 8.35
CA HIS A 131 19.62 -15.10 6.92
C HIS A 131 19.76 -16.44 6.17
N PRO A 132 19.34 -16.52 4.91
CA PRO A 132 19.52 -17.69 4.08
C PRO A 132 20.99 -18.14 4.04
N ALA A 133 21.24 -19.44 4.23
CA ALA A 133 22.60 -19.98 4.33
C ALA A 133 23.47 -19.69 3.09
N ALA A 134 22.88 -19.62 1.90
CA ALA A 134 23.59 -19.22 0.68
C ALA A 134 24.16 -17.80 0.78
N LEU A 135 23.32 -16.84 1.20
CA LEU A 135 23.72 -15.44 1.36
C LEU A 135 24.73 -15.26 2.51
N LEU A 136 24.59 -16.03 3.60
CA LEU A 136 25.57 -16.00 4.70
C LEU A 136 26.96 -16.46 4.25
N ARG A 137 27.04 -17.61 3.56
CA ARG A 137 28.32 -18.15 3.08
C ARG A 137 29.00 -17.25 2.06
N GLY A 138 28.21 -16.57 1.24
CA GLY A 138 28.71 -15.63 0.23
C GLY A 138 28.94 -14.19 0.73
N GLY A 139 28.71 -13.90 2.03
CA GLY A 139 28.79 -12.52 2.54
C GLY A 139 27.80 -11.55 1.89
N ALA A 140 26.70 -12.05 1.34
CA ALA A 140 25.74 -11.31 0.52
C ALA A 140 24.43 -10.99 1.27
N THR A 141 24.46 -10.91 2.61
CA THR A 141 23.27 -10.63 3.43
C THR A 141 22.68 -9.24 3.20
N GLU A 142 23.48 -8.30 2.68
CA GLU A 142 23.08 -6.93 2.33
C GLU A 142 22.66 -6.76 0.87
N LEU A 143 22.84 -7.79 0.04
CA LEU A 143 22.52 -7.70 -1.38
C LEU A 143 21.03 -7.43 -1.58
N GLY A 144 20.69 -6.36 -2.30
CA GLY A 144 19.31 -5.96 -2.54
C GLY A 144 18.55 -5.51 -1.29
N VAL A 145 19.24 -5.09 -0.23
CA VAL A 145 18.62 -4.43 0.93
C VAL A 145 18.58 -2.92 0.70
N ARG A 146 17.48 -2.27 1.08
CA ARG A 146 17.31 -0.82 0.98
C ARG A 146 16.71 -0.23 2.26
N PRO A 147 17.02 1.03 2.59
CA PRO A 147 16.33 1.75 3.64
C PRO A 147 14.90 2.12 3.19
N VAL A 148 13.93 1.95 4.09
CA VAL A 148 12.54 2.37 3.91
C VAL A 148 12.12 3.19 5.13
N PRO A 149 11.82 4.49 4.97
CA PRO A 149 11.24 5.29 6.05
C PRO A 149 9.93 4.67 6.53
N TYR A 150 9.75 4.55 7.85
CA TYR A 150 8.55 4.01 8.46
C TYR A 150 8.31 4.67 9.82
N LEU A 151 7.25 5.48 9.89
CA LEU A 151 6.89 6.27 11.08
C LEU A 151 8.12 7.06 11.58
N GLU A 152 8.58 6.84 12.81
CA GLU A 152 9.72 7.53 13.42
C GLU A 152 11.10 6.94 13.10
N THR A 153 11.20 5.91 12.27
CA THR A 153 12.48 5.23 12.01
C THR A 153 12.69 4.89 10.53
N THR A 154 13.88 4.41 10.20
CA THR A 154 14.19 3.84 8.89
C THR A 154 14.43 2.35 9.04
N LEU A 155 13.62 1.55 8.34
CA LEU A 155 13.71 0.10 8.37
C LEU A 155 14.61 -0.39 7.23
N ARG A 156 15.33 -1.48 7.49
CA ARG A 156 16.11 -2.17 6.45
C ARG A 156 15.22 -3.24 5.82
N VAL A 157 14.95 -3.14 4.53
CA VAL A 157 13.97 -4.00 3.86
C VAL A 157 14.60 -4.63 2.63
N THR A 158 14.31 -5.91 2.35
CA THR A 158 14.65 -6.49 1.04
C THR A 158 13.91 -5.73 -0.05
N GLY A 159 14.60 -5.24 -1.08
CA GLY A 159 13.98 -4.57 -2.22
C GLY A 159 13.14 -5.52 -3.08
N PRO A 160 12.31 -5.02 -4.02
CA PRO A 160 11.58 -5.79 -5.01
C PRO A 160 12.30 -7.03 -5.53
N GLU A 161 13.53 -6.88 -6.02
CA GLU A 161 14.30 -7.92 -6.67
C GLU A 161 14.57 -9.09 -5.72
N ARG A 162 15.11 -8.77 -4.53
CA ARG A 162 15.36 -9.78 -3.51
C ARG A 162 14.07 -10.35 -2.91
N THR A 163 13.03 -9.53 -2.77
CA THR A 163 11.74 -9.96 -2.21
C THR A 163 11.06 -10.98 -3.12
N VAL A 164 11.11 -10.80 -4.43
CA VAL A 164 10.62 -11.78 -5.42
C VAL A 164 11.36 -13.11 -5.26
N VAL A 165 12.71 -13.07 -5.25
CA VAL A 165 13.54 -14.28 -5.13
C VAL A 165 13.33 -14.99 -3.79
N ASP A 166 13.33 -14.24 -2.68
CA ASP A 166 13.09 -14.75 -1.33
C ASP A 166 11.67 -15.36 -1.22
N GLY A 167 10.68 -14.72 -1.83
CA GLY A 167 9.31 -15.20 -1.92
C GLY A 167 9.20 -16.56 -2.59
N PHE A 168 9.75 -16.72 -3.80
CA PHE A 168 9.74 -18.01 -4.50
C PHE A 168 10.52 -19.09 -3.74
N ARG A 169 11.56 -18.69 -3.00
CA ARG A 169 12.31 -19.61 -2.14
C ARG A 169 11.49 -20.14 -0.97
N GLN A 170 10.62 -19.32 -0.35
CA GLN A 170 9.75 -19.73 0.76
C GLN A 170 8.34 -19.13 0.66
N LEU A 171 7.53 -19.70 -0.25
CA LEU A 171 6.15 -19.26 -0.50
C LEU A 171 5.28 -19.11 0.77
N ARG A 172 5.48 -19.98 1.77
CA ARG A 172 4.74 -19.92 3.05
C ARG A 172 4.95 -18.62 3.85
N LEU A 173 6.06 -17.91 3.62
CA LEU A 173 6.39 -16.66 4.32
C LEU A 173 5.86 -15.42 3.59
N VAL A 174 5.34 -15.60 2.37
CA VAL A 174 4.72 -14.57 1.54
C VAL A 174 3.22 -14.81 1.33
N GLY A 175 2.59 -15.71 2.09
CA GLY A 175 1.16 -16.02 1.97
C GLY A 175 0.79 -17.05 0.90
N GLY A 176 1.76 -17.53 0.11
CA GLY A 176 1.55 -18.53 -0.94
C GLY A 176 2.03 -18.06 -2.31
N LEU A 177 1.77 -18.86 -3.33
CA LEU A 177 2.13 -18.53 -4.71
C LEU A 177 1.28 -17.37 -5.24
N GLU A 178 -0.04 -17.45 -5.09
CA GLU A 178 -0.97 -16.40 -5.56
C GLU A 178 -0.66 -15.03 -4.93
N GLU A 179 -0.54 -14.96 -3.60
CA GLU A 179 -0.23 -13.71 -2.90
C GLU A 179 1.11 -13.12 -3.36
N LEU A 180 2.13 -13.96 -3.58
CA LEU A 180 3.41 -13.50 -4.11
C LEU A 180 3.26 -12.91 -5.51
N LEU A 181 2.54 -13.59 -6.42
CA LEU A 181 2.34 -13.12 -7.79
C LEU A 181 1.58 -11.80 -7.81
N THR A 182 0.44 -11.75 -7.11
CA THR A 182 -0.40 -10.55 -7.09
C THR A 182 0.31 -9.37 -6.42
N SER A 183 1.03 -9.61 -5.33
CA SER A 183 1.77 -8.56 -4.64
C SER A 183 2.98 -8.10 -5.45
N ALA A 184 3.83 -9.03 -5.92
CA ALA A 184 5.03 -8.68 -6.67
C ALA A 184 4.74 -8.02 -8.01
N ALA A 185 3.62 -8.35 -8.67
CA ALA A 185 3.15 -7.62 -9.86
C ALA A 185 2.82 -6.14 -9.55
N GLY A 186 2.59 -5.79 -8.29
CA GLY A 186 2.41 -4.40 -7.83
C GLY A 186 3.68 -3.56 -7.83
N PHE A 187 4.87 -4.16 -8.00
CA PHE A 187 6.11 -3.39 -8.09
C PHE A 187 6.13 -2.52 -9.37
N PRO A 188 6.63 -1.28 -9.29
CA PRO A 188 6.64 -0.37 -10.44
C PRO A 188 7.68 -0.75 -11.49
N SER A 189 8.80 -1.33 -11.06
CA SER A 189 9.90 -1.78 -11.91
C SER A 189 10.78 -2.77 -11.14
N LEU A 190 11.62 -3.50 -11.88
CA LEU A 190 12.64 -4.38 -11.34
C LEU A 190 13.99 -4.05 -11.99
N ASP A 191 15.04 -3.92 -11.17
CA ASP A 191 16.41 -3.81 -11.64
C ASP A 191 16.95 -5.20 -11.99
N PHE A 192 17.06 -5.51 -13.28
CA PHE A 192 17.51 -6.82 -13.76
C PHE A 192 18.95 -7.16 -13.38
N LYS A 193 19.82 -6.16 -13.21
CA LYS A 193 21.21 -6.38 -12.76
C LYS A 193 21.22 -6.81 -11.30
N GLN A 194 20.43 -6.14 -10.46
CA GLN A 194 20.30 -6.51 -9.06
C GLN A 194 19.60 -7.87 -8.89
N LEU A 195 18.55 -8.13 -9.67
CA LEU A 195 17.84 -9.41 -9.68
C LEU A 195 18.76 -10.58 -10.04
N GLU A 196 19.57 -10.42 -11.09
CA GLU A 196 20.57 -11.41 -11.49
C GLU A 196 21.62 -11.64 -10.40
N ALA A 197 22.10 -10.57 -9.76
CA ALA A 197 23.05 -10.70 -8.65
C ALA A 197 22.45 -11.51 -7.49
N VAL A 198 21.18 -11.29 -7.14
CA VAL A 198 20.49 -12.05 -6.08
C VAL A 198 20.33 -13.53 -6.47
N LEU A 199 19.90 -13.81 -7.70
CA LEU A 199 19.77 -15.19 -8.20
C LEU A 199 21.12 -15.93 -8.17
N ARG A 200 22.19 -15.28 -8.61
CA ARG A 200 23.57 -15.82 -8.55
C ARG A 200 24.03 -16.06 -7.12
N ALA A 201 23.71 -15.16 -6.18
CA ALA A 201 24.07 -15.33 -4.78
C ALA A 201 23.36 -16.52 -4.11
N TYR A 202 22.15 -16.87 -4.58
CA TYR A 202 21.46 -18.08 -4.16
C TYR A 202 21.98 -19.34 -4.84
N ASP A 203 22.33 -19.24 -6.13
CA ASP A 203 22.79 -20.33 -7.00
C ASP A 203 21.83 -21.53 -7.01
N LEU A 204 20.53 -21.25 -7.15
CA LEU A 204 19.48 -22.27 -7.20
C LEU A 204 18.73 -22.20 -8.53
N ARG A 205 18.94 -23.22 -9.38
CA ARG A 205 18.26 -23.37 -10.69
C ARG A 205 16.74 -23.23 -10.63
N MET A 206 16.13 -23.68 -9.52
CA MET A 206 14.69 -23.56 -9.31
C MET A 206 14.25 -22.09 -9.21
N LEU A 207 15.05 -21.24 -8.54
CA LEU A 207 14.75 -19.80 -8.44
C LEU A 207 14.94 -19.11 -9.79
N ASP A 208 15.99 -19.47 -10.55
CA ASP A 208 16.17 -18.97 -11.91
C ASP A 208 14.93 -19.26 -12.78
N ALA A 209 14.40 -20.48 -12.72
CA ALA A 209 13.19 -20.87 -13.44
C ALA A 209 11.91 -20.19 -12.91
N ALA A 210 11.73 -20.11 -11.59
CA ALA A 210 10.53 -19.52 -10.99
C ALA A 210 10.44 -18.00 -11.27
N VAL A 211 11.56 -17.30 -11.12
CA VAL A 211 11.65 -15.87 -11.46
C VAL A 211 11.54 -15.66 -12.96
N GLY A 212 12.18 -16.51 -13.77
CA GLY A 212 12.05 -16.45 -15.22
C GLY A 212 10.60 -16.58 -15.70
N TRP A 213 9.86 -17.55 -15.15
CA TRP A 213 8.43 -17.71 -15.43
C TRP A 213 7.60 -16.49 -14.99
N PHE A 214 7.86 -15.94 -13.80
CA PHE A 214 7.21 -14.72 -13.33
C PHE A 214 7.46 -13.53 -14.27
N LEU A 215 8.70 -13.33 -14.69
CA LEU A 215 9.07 -12.24 -15.59
C LEU A 215 8.49 -12.42 -17.00
N GLU A 216 8.42 -13.66 -17.49
CA GLU A 216 7.73 -13.96 -18.74
C GLU A 216 6.23 -13.64 -18.64
N THR A 217 5.60 -14.02 -17.53
CA THR A 217 4.18 -13.77 -17.26
C THR A 217 3.87 -12.27 -17.21
N TYR A 218 4.71 -11.48 -16.53
CA TYR A 218 4.54 -10.03 -16.40
C TYR A 218 5.46 -9.24 -17.34
N ARG A 219 5.77 -9.81 -18.51
CA ARG A 219 6.77 -9.27 -19.45
C ARG A 219 6.47 -7.84 -19.87
N GLU A 220 5.22 -7.55 -20.23
CA GLU A 220 4.79 -6.21 -20.66
C GLU A 220 4.83 -5.20 -19.53
N HIS A 221 4.49 -5.63 -18.30
CA HIS A 221 4.46 -4.75 -17.14
C HIS A 221 5.86 -4.33 -16.69
N PHE A 222 6.83 -5.25 -16.71
CA PHE A 222 8.22 -4.98 -16.32
C PHE A 222 9.16 -4.67 -17.49
N PHE A 223 8.65 -4.63 -18.73
CA PHE A 223 9.44 -4.42 -19.94
C PHE A 223 10.63 -5.38 -20.06
N VAL A 224 10.40 -6.67 -19.83
CA VAL A 224 11.46 -7.66 -19.72
C VAL A 224 12.10 -7.94 -21.09
N PRO A 225 13.43 -7.74 -21.25
CA PRO A 225 14.12 -8.07 -22.49
C PRO A 225 14.15 -9.59 -22.75
N ASP A 226 13.99 -9.99 -24.01
CA ASP A 226 14.04 -11.41 -24.41
C ASP A 226 15.36 -12.08 -24.02
N ASP A 227 16.48 -11.36 -24.18
CA ASP A 227 17.80 -11.92 -23.90
C ASP A 227 18.01 -12.16 -22.40
N PHE A 228 17.34 -11.38 -21.54
CA PHE A 228 17.34 -11.64 -20.10
C PHE A 228 16.59 -12.93 -19.77
N LEU A 229 15.43 -13.17 -20.39
CA LEU A 229 14.69 -14.44 -20.22
C LEU A 229 15.49 -15.64 -20.74
N LYS A 230 16.14 -15.51 -21.90
CA LYS A 230 17.02 -16.57 -22.44
C LYS A 230 18.17 -16.88 -21.48
N HIS A 231 18.75 -15.87 -20.84
CA HIS A 231 19.82 -16.07 -19.86
C HIS A 231 19.36 -16.92 -18.66
N LEU A 232 18.18 -16.61 -18.11
CA LEU A 232 17.60 -17.40 -17.01
C LEU A 232 17.22 -18.82 -17.45
N GLU A 233 16.70 -18.97 -18.68
CA GLU A 233 16.28 -20.26 -19.24
C GLU A 233 17.45 -21.26 -19.30
N GLN A 234 18.66 -20.80 -19.61
CA GLN A 234 19.87 -21.64 -19.64
C GLN A 234 20.19 -22.28 -18.27
N ARG A 235 19.68 -21.69 -17.18
CA ARG A 235 19.91 -22.17 -15.81
C ARG A 235 18.75 -22.98 -15.25
N ARG A 236 17.71 -23.28 -16.05
CA ARG A 236 16.54 -24.03 -15.58
C ARG A 236 16.91 -25.42 -15.02
N PRO A 237 16.09 -25.99 -14.13
CA PRO A 237 16.27 -27.34 -13.63
C PRO A 237 16.29 -28.37 -14.76
N VAL A 238 17.11 -29.42 -14.62
CA VAL A 238 17.18 -30.52 -15.59
C VAL A 238 15.91 -31.38 -15.55
N ALA A 239 15.38 -31.63 -14.36
CA ALA A 239 14.14 -32.38 -14.16
C ALA A 239 12.99 -31.45 -13.77
N PRO A 240 11.75 -31.73 -14.22
CA PRO A 240 10.57 -30.93 -13.88
C PRO A 240 10.44 -30.70 -12.37
N GLN A 241 10.19 -29.46 -11.95
CA GLN A 241 10.01 -29.10 -10.54
C GLN A 241 8.60 -28.59 -10.26
N TYR A 242 7.96 -29.11 -9.21
CA TYR A 242 6.70 -28.57 -8.72
C TYR A 242 6.91 -27.24 -7.97
N LEU A 243 6.10 -26.24 -8.29
CA LEU A 243 6.02 -24.97 -7.58
C LEU A 243 4.53 -24.65 -7.28
N PRO A 244 4.08 -24.74 -6.01
CA PRO A 244 4.84 -25.06 -4.79
C PRO A 244 5.31 -26.53 -4.71
N ARG A 245 6.42 -26.77 -4.00
CA ARG A 245 7.05 -28.11 -3.82
C ARG A 245 6.17 -29.16 -3.11
N ARG A 246 5.02 -28.79 -2.55
CA ARG A 246 4.07 -29.71 -1.91
C ARG A 246 2.67 -29.44 -2.45
N ALA A 247 2.24 -30.26 -3.39
CA ALA A 247 0.83 -30.54 -3.66
C ALA A 247 0.70 -32.07 -3.66
N ARG A 248 0.27 -32.62 -2.52
CA ARG A 248 0.15 -34.07 -2.30
C ARG A 248 -1.31 -34.46 -2.08
N THR A 249 -2.21 -33.74 -2.74
CA THR A 249 -3.64 -34.03 -2.80
C THR A 249 -4.00 -34.32 -4.25
N GLU A 250 -4.80 -35.37 -4.48
CA GLU A 250 -5.18 -35.86 -5.81
C GLU A 250 -5.93 -34.84 -6.68
N ARG A 251 -6.32 -33.69 -6.11
CA ARG A 251 -7.03 -32.59 -6.78
C ARG A 251 -6.11 -31.56 -7.47
N ASP A 252 -4.80 -31.57 -7.22
CA ASP A 252 -3.84 -30.62 -7.82
C ASP A 252 -3.12 -31.23 -9.03
N ARG A 253 -3.82 -31.29 -10.18
CA ARG A 253 -3.17 -31.58 -11.46
C ARG A 253 -2.39 -30.34 -11.91
N GLY A 254 -1.11 -30.27 -11.54
CA GLY A 254 -0.23 -29.23 -12.04
C GLY A 254 0.05 -29.38 -13.54
N ARG A 255 0.15 -28.26 -14.26
CA ARG A 255 0.49 -28.23 -15.70
C ARG A 255 1.96 -27.85 -15.87
N LEU A 256 2.64 -28.58 -16.76
CA LEU A 256 4.02 -28.32 -17.11
C LEU A 256 4.12 -27.04 -17.96
N VAL A 257 5.00 -26.14 -17.55
CA VAL A 257 5.50 -25.00 -18.33
C VAL A 257 6.86 -25.39 -18.90
N PRO A 258 6.93 -25.84 -20.18
CA PRO A 258 8.12 -26.51 -20.72
C PRO A 258 9.36 -25.63 -20.74
N ARG A 259 9.20 -24.32 -21.03
CA ARG A 259 10.30 -23.36 -21.09
C ARG A 259 11.10 -23.29 -19.78
N TRP A 260 10.42 -23.40 -18.64
CA TRP A 260 11.04 -23.27 -17.32
C TRP A 260 11.22 -24.61 -16.60
N ASN A 261 10.71 -25.69 -17.20
CA ASN A 261 10.66 -27.02 -16.57
C ASN A 261 9.99 -26.99 -15.19
N LEU A 262 8.90 -26.22 -15.08
CA LEU A 262 8.11 -26.05 -13.87
C LEU A 262 6.73 -26.69 -14.02
N ILE A 263 6.24 -27.32 -12.96
CA ILE A 263 4.87 -27.81 -12.86
C ILE A 263 4.13 -26.88 -11.90
N LEU A 264 3.15 -26.14 -12.43
CA LEU A 264 2.41 -25.10 -11.72
C LEU A 264 0.94 -25.49 -11.55
N PRO A 265 0.27 -25.09 -10.46
CA PRO A 265 -1.18 -25.28 -10.33
C PRO A 265 -1.91 -24.49 -11.41
N GLU A 266 -3.06 -24.99 -11.88
CA GLU A 266 -3.83 -24.34 -12.94
C GLU A 266 -4.22 -22.89 -12.59
N ASP A 267 -4.54 -22.61 -11.33
CA ASP A 267 -4.95 -21.28 -10.89
C ASP A 267 -3.83 -20.23 -11.07
N ALA A 268 -2.57 -20.63 -10.89
CA ALA A 268 -1.42 -19.76 -11.12
C ALA A 268 -1.19 -19.47 -12.62
N LEU A 269 -1.66 -20.35 -13.51
CA LEU A 269 -1.61 -20.15 -14.96
C LEU A 269 -2.78 -19.32 -15.48
N ARG A 270 -3.94 -19.34 -14.79
CA ARG A 270 -5.11 -18.52 -15.14
C ARG A 270 -4.95 -17.06 -14.70
N GLY A 271 -4.36 -16.84 -13.52
CA GLY A 271 -4.02 -15.49 -13.04
C GLY A 271 -2.91 -14.78 -13.83
N ALA A 272 -2.35 -15.47 -14.84
CA ALA A 272 -1.33 -15.00 -15.76
C ALA A 272 -1.89 -14.54 -17.12
N GLU A 273 -3.18 -14.72 -17.39
CA GLU A 273 -3.81 -14.17 -18.59
C GLU A 273 -4.21 -12.70 -18.39
N PRO A 274 -4.05 -11.83 -19.41
CA PRO A 274 -4.65 -10.50 -19.39
C PRO A 274 -6.18 -10.65 -19.43
N ASP A 275 -6.83 -10.54 -18.27
CA ASP A 275 -8.29 -10.45 -18.03
C ASP A 275 -9.18 -11.09 -19.13
N GLU A 276 -9.60 -12.34 -18.93
CA GLU A 276 -10.77 -12.93 -19.60
C GLU A 276 -12.01 -12.03 -19.39
N SER A 277 -12.86 -11.91 -20.42
CA SER A 277 -13.97 -10.96 -20.46
C SER A 277 -15.05 -11.20 -19.38
N PRO A 278 -15.79 -10.15 -18.94
CA PRO A 278 -16.76 -10.19 -17.83
C PRO A 278 -17.95 -11.16 -17.96
N ALA A 279 -18.11 -11.83 -19.11
CA ALA A 279 -19.22 -12.72 -19.40
C ALA A 279 -19.04 -14.12 -18.77
N GLU A 280 -17.80 -14.57 -18.58
CA GLU A 280 -17.53 -15.95 -18.13
C GLU A 280 -17.40 -16.09 -16.60
N GLN A 281 -17.19 -14.98 -15.88
CA GLN A 281 -17.21 -14.95 -14.41
C GLN A 281 -18.59 -15.29 -13.84
N ARG A 282 -19.66 -14.76 -14.47
CA ARG A 282 -21.05 -14.94 -14.00
C ARG A 282 -21.52 -16.40 -14.05
N GLY A 283 -20.93 -17.22 -14.93
CA GLY A 283 -21.27 -18.64 -15.05
C GLY A 283 -20.63 -19.53 -13.98
N ARG A 284 -19.50 -19.10 -13.36
CA ARG A 284 -18.77 -19.89 -12.35
C ARG A 284 -19.26 -19.62 -10.92
N ASP A 285 -19.71 -18.40 -10.62
CA ASP A 285 -20.21 -18.03 -9.29
C ASP A 285 -21.51 -18.78 -8.90
N LEU A 286 -22.29 -19.24 -9.88
CA LEU A 286 -23.50 -20.03 -9.64
C LEU A 286 -23.23 -21.51 -9.29
N LYS A 287 -22.01 -22.03 -9.51
CA LYS A 287 -21.68 -23.45 -9.26
C LYS A 287 -20.90 -23.72 -7.96
N ARG A 288 -20.43 -22.70 -7.25
CA ARG A 288 -19.67 -22.84 -5.98
C ARG A 288 -20.49 -22.57 -4.71
N ALA A 289 -21.79 -22.31 -4.83
CA ALA A 289 -22.65 -21.92 -3.71
C ALA A 289 -23.13 -23.07 -2.80
N ASP A 290 -22.60 -24.30 -2.94
CA ASP A 290 -23.11 -25.48 -2.21
C ASP A 290 -22.09 -26.19 -1.30
N ASP A 291 -21.08 -25.48 -0.78
CA ASP A 291 -20.26 -26.00 0.33
C ASP A 291 -20.17 -24.96 1.45
N ARG A 292 -20.59 -25.39 2.66
CA ARG A 292 -20.83 -24.59 3.88
C ARG A 292 -19.65 -23.70 4.29
N PRO A 293 -19.91 -22.53 4.92
CA PRO A 293 -18.87 -21.75 5.58
C PRO A 293 -18.52 -22.31 6.97
N PRO A 294 -17.26 -22.23 7.44
CA PRO A 294 -16.96 -22.41 8.85
C PRO A 294 -17.42 -21.16 9.65
N SER A 295 -18.02 -21.43 10.81
CA SER A 295 -18.66 -20.44 11.70
C SER A 295 -17.68 -19.47 12.38
N PRO A 296 -18.11 -18.23 12.72
CA PRO A 296 -17.39 -17.36 13.62
C PRO A 296 -17.76 -17.65 15.08
N VAL A 297 -16.76 -17.99 15.89
CA VAL A 297 -16.85 -18.03 17.36
C VAL A 297 -16.42 -16.67 17.89
N TYR A 298 -17.32 -15.93 18.51
CA TYR A 298 -17.15 -15.29 19.84
C TYR A 298 -18.52 -14.79 20.30
N ALA A 299 -19.17 -15.60 21.12
CA ALA A 299 -20.28 -15.19 21.96
C ALA A 299 -19.72 -14.57 23.24
N LEU A 300 -20.19 -13.37 23.59
CA LEU A 300 -20.21 -12.91 24.97
C LEU A 300 -21.65 -12.51 25.29
N ALA A 301 -22.32 -13.42 25.99
CA ALA A 301 -23.57 -13.16 26.68
C ALA A 301 -23.26 -12.50 28.04
N GLY A 302 -24.09 -11.52 28.42
CA GLY A 302 -24.08 -10.88 29.73
C GLY A 302 -25.29 -9.96 29.85
N ALA A 303 -26.42 -10.56 30.25
CA ALA A 303 -27.72 -9.93 30.34
C ALA A 303 -27.86 -8.98 31.54
N SER A 304 -28.71 -7.95 31.42
CA SER A 304 -29.74 -7.66 32.43
C SER A 304 -30.86 -6.79 31.86
N ARG A 305 -32.10 -7.14 32.23
CA ARG A 305 -33.39 -6.59 31.80
C ARG A 305 -33.88 -5.50 32.76
N ARG A 306 -34.68 -4.55 32.26
CA ARG A 306 -35.92 -3.94 32.84
C ARG A 306 -36.31 -2.71 32.00
N SER A 307 -37.37 -2.76 31.19
CA SER A 307 -38.80 -2.47 31.46
C SER A 307 -39.16 -0.97 31.51
N SER A 308 -39.78 -0.52 30.40
CA SER A 308 -40.92 0.40 30.25
C SER A 308 -41.22 1.50 31.30
N ALA A 309 -41.31 2.75 30.84
CA ALA A 309 -42.43 3.68 31.11
C ALA A 309 -42.38 4.92 30.20
N ARG A 310 -43.56 5.38 29.74
CA ARG A 310 -43.80 6.61 28.95
C ARG A 310 -44.05 7.80 29.89
N ALA A 311 -43.55 9.00 29.53
CA ALA A 311 -44.14 10.34 29.74
C ALA A 311 -43.18 11.40 29.12
N HIS A 312 -43.49 11.98 27.95
CA HIS A 312 -44.07 13.33 27.75
C HIS A 312 -43.36 14.49 28.48
N GLY A 313 -42.70 15.39 27.72
CA GLY A 313 -42.38 16.75 28.20
C GLY A 313 -41.10 17.40 27.63
N ALA A 314 -41.20 17.99 26.43
CA ALA A 314 -40.50 19.18 25.92
C ALA A 314 -38.96 19.35 26.06
N ALA A 315 -38.29 19.05 24.94
CA ALA A 315 -37.37 19.91 24.18
C ALA A 315 -36.23 20.68 24.89
N VAL A 316 -35.01 20.14 24.73
CA VAL A 316 -33.86 20.93 24.27
C VAL A 316 -33.28 20.18 23.07
N SER A 317 -33.37 20.79 21.89
CA SER A 317 -33.00 20.21 20.60
C SER A 317 -31.50 20.17 20.41
N GLU A 318 -30.91 18.97 20.42
CA GLU A 318 -29.58 18.71 19.89
C GLU A 318 -29.56 18.87 18.35
N PRO A 319 -28.48 19.41 17.75
CA PRO A 319 -28.41 19.59 16.31
C PRO A 319 -28.30 18.24 15.57
N GLY A 320 -29.37 17.90 14.86
CA GLY A 320 -29.30 17.47 13.46
C GLY A 320 -28.64 16.13 13.15
N ARG A 321 -29.28 15.03 13.56
CA ARG A 321 -29.08 13.71 12.94
C ARG A 321 -29.61 13.75 11.50
N ARG A 322 -28.75 14.10 10.52
CA ARG A 322 -29.09 14.07 9.08
C ARG A 322 -29.59 12.66 8.70
N SER A 323 -30.62 12.59 7.86
CA SER A 323 -31.13 11.34 7.28
C SER A 323 -29.98 10.57 6.64
N ARG A 324 -29.93 9.24 6.84
CA ARG A 324 -28.82 8.41 6.33
C ARG A 324 -28.93 8.25 4.82
N ASN A 325 -28.48 9.25 4.07
CA ASN A 325 -28.09 9.07 2.68
C ASN A 325 -26.89 8.10 2.64
N ALA A 326 -26.80 7.31 1.57
CA ALA A 326 -25.65 6.45 1.32
C ALA A 326 -24.35 7.29 1.37
N PRO A 327 -23.28 6.79 2.02
CA PRO A 327 -22.05 7.56 2.18
C PRO A 327 -21.41 7.85 0.82
N GLN A 328 -20.70 8.96 0.73
CA GLN A 328 -20.24 9.50 -0.54
C GLN A 328 -18.72 9.49 -0.64
N VAL A 329 -18.23 9.13 -1.83
CA VAL A 329 -16.84 9.26 -2.19
C VAL A 329 -16.71 10.12 -3.45
N VAL A 330 -15.97 11.22 -3.35
CA VAL A 330 -15.72 12.11 -4.48
C VAL A 330 -14.27 12.00 -4.95
N VAL A 331 -14.08 11.75 -6.23
CA VAL A 331 -12.77 11.69 -6.87
C VAL A 331 -12.59 12.92 -7.75
N ILE A 332 -11.54 13.69 -7.49
CA ILE A 332 -11.12 14.80 -8.33
C ILE A 332 -9.98 14.29 -9.21
N GLY A 333 -10.32 13.95 -10.45
CA GLY A 333 -9.46 13.26 -11.40
C GLY A 333 -8.88 14.20 -12.47
N GLY A 334 -7.74 13.82 -13.04
CA GLY A 334 -7.16 14.51 -14.21
C GLY A 334 -5.63 14.59 -14.15
N PRO A 335 -4.96 14.84 -15.29
CA PRO A 335 -3.50 14.90 -15.35
C PRO A 335 -2.93 16.03 -14.48
N ASN A 336 -1.60 15.99 -14.27
CA ASN A 336 -0.89 17.09 -13.60
C ASN A 336 -1.16 18.42 -14.35
N GLY A 337 -1.32 19.53 -13.61
CA GLY A 337 -1.59 20.84 -14.22
C GLY A 337 -3.04 21.06 -14.74
N ALA A 338 -3.96 20.10 -14.55
CA ALA A 338 -5.36 20.23 -14.98
C ALA A 338 -6.23 21.18 -14.13
N GLY A 339 -5.68 21.77 -13.06
CA GLY A 339 -6.42 22.71 -12.19
C GLY A 339 -7.21 22.07 -11.04
N LYS A 340 -7.00 20.78 -10.76
CA LYS A 340 -7.65 20.03 -9.66
C LYS A 340 -7.64 20.79 -8.34
N THR A 341 -6.46 21.15 -7.84
CA THR A 341 -6.27 21.81 -6.53
C THR A 341 -6.78 23.26 -6.49
N SER A 342 -6.84 23.95 -7.62
CA SER A 342 -7.31 25.34 -7.70
C SER A 342 -8.82 25.46 -7.84
N SER A 343 -9.53 24.38 -8.21
CA SER A 343 -10.97 24.43 -8.52
C SER A 343 -11.80 23.42 -7.73
N ALA A 344 -11.14 22.44 -7.11
CA ALA A 344 -11.74 21.48 -6.18
C ALA A 344 -12.52 22.14 -5.02
N PRO A 345 -12.00 23.14 -4.30
CA PRO A 345 -12.68 23.62 -3.08
C PRO A 345 -14.00 24.34 -3.35
N CYS A 346 -14.12 25.05 -4.48
CA CYS A 346 -15.35 25.73 -4.89
C CYS A 346 -16.40 24.70 -5.34
N LEU A 347 -16.01 23.76 -6.20
CA LEU A 347 -16.90 22.72 -6.71
C LEU A 347 -17.41 21.75 -5.62
N LEU A 348 -16.56 21.40 -4.64
CA LEU A 348 -16.91 20.48 -3.55
C LEU A 348 -17.86 21.10 -2.51
N ARG A 349 -17.65 22.38 -2.15
CA ARG A 349 -18.52 23.09 -1.19
C ARG A 349 -19.92 23.32 -1.75
N ASP A 350 -20.01 23.70 -3.02
CA ASP A 350 -21.29 24.07 -3.63
C ASP A 350 -22.10 22.85 -4.11
N THR A 351 -21.45 21.70 -4.35
CA THR A 351 -22.12 20.53 -4.97
C THR A 351 -22.35 19.34 -4.02
N VAL A 352 -21.49 19.11 -3.01
CA VAL A 352 -21.50 17.80 -2.29
C VAL A 352 -21.38 17.91 -0.76
N GLY A 353 -20.94 19.05 -0.19
CA GLY A 353 -20.96 19.26 1.26
C GLY A 353 -20.05 18.32 2.06
N ILE A 354 -18.90 17.94 1.51
CA ILE A 354 -17.92 17.02 2.11
C ILE A 354 -16.83 17.81 2.86
N ASP A 355 -16.64 17.51 4.15
CA ASP A 355 -15.64 18.15 5.01
C ASP A 355 -14.27 17.47 4.99
N ALA A 356 -14.20 16.18 4.66
CA ALA A 356 -12.96 15.41 4.63
C ALA A 356 -12.36 15.33 3.22
N PHE A 357 -11.40 16.20 2.93
CA PHE A 357 -10.64 16.21 1.67
C PHE A 357 -9.21 15.72 1.87
N VAL A 358 -8.81 14.70 1.12
CA VAL A 358 -7.49 14.08 1.20
C VAL A 358 -6.68 14.39 -0.07
N ASN A 359 -5.67 15.25 0.06
CA ASN A 359 -4.80 15.64 -1.05
C ASN A 359 -3.44 14.91 -0.98
N VAL A 360 -3.05 14.25 -2.06
CA VAL A 360 -1.78 13.53 -2.21
C VAL A 360 -0.59 14.47 -2.17
N ASP A 361 -0.70 15.66 -2.75
CA ASP A 361 0.37 16.65 -2.79
C ASP A 361 0.62 17.23 -1.38
N VAL A 362 -0.42 17.41 -0.55
CA VAL A 362 -0.29 17.84 0.87
C VAL A 362 0.33 16.74 1.73
N ILE A 363 -0.04 15.47 1.50
CA ILE A 363 0.58 14.32 2.16
C ILE A 363 2.06 14.23 1.74
N ALA A 364 2.36 14.41 0.45
CA ALA A 364 3.72 14.41 -0.07
C ALA A 364 4.55 15.59 0.45
N GLU A 365 3.99 16.80 0.59
CA GLU A 365 4.62 17.97 1.20
C GLU A 365 4.94 17.77 2.68
N GLY A 366 4.04 17.15 3.44
CA GLY A 366 4.31 16.75 4.83
C GLY A 366 5.42 15.69 4.97
N LEU A 367 5.69 14.93 3.91
CA LEU A 367 6.73 13.89 3.84
C LEU A 367 8.04 14.37 3.18
N SER A 368 7.99 15.43 2.36
CA SER A 368 9.08 15.86 1.46
C SER A 368 10.10 16.80 2.10
N GLY A 369 9.96 17.14 3.38
CA GLY A 369 11.02 17.82 4.14
C GLY A 369 12.36 17.09 4.14
N PHE A 370 12.42 15.80 3.73
CA PHE A 370 13.62 14.98 3.83
C PHE A 370 14.08 14.20 2.57
N ALA A 371 13.29 14.07 1.48
CA ALA A 371 13.78 13.54 0.18
C ALA A 371 12.69 13.54 -0.93
N PRO A 372 12.88 14.19 -2.10
CA PRO A 372 11.80 14.39 -3.08
C PRO A 372 11.44 13.19 -3.98
N GLN A 373 12.32 12.20 -4.16
CA GLN A 373 12.12 11.14 -5.18
C GLN A 373 11.52 9.84 -4.60
N ALA A 374 11.73 9.55 -3.32
CA ALA A 374 11.17 8.38 -2.63
C ALA A 374 9.75 8.62 -2.05
N SER A 375 9.30 9.88 -2.01
CA SER A 375 8.06 10.30 -1.34
C SER A 375 6.78 9.95 -2.11
N ALA A 376 6.82 9.78 -3.43
CA ALA A 376 5.61 9.60 -4.23
C ALA A 376 4.92 8.24 -4.03
N ILE A 377 5.71 7.18 -3.79
CA ILE A 377 5.19 5.82 -3.52
C ILE A 377 4.62 5.77 -2.10
N GLU A 378 5.35 6.33 -1.14
CA GLU A 378 4.96 6.40 0.27
C GLU A 378 3.71 7.29 0.47
N ALA A 379 3.63 8.42 -0.22
CA ALA A 379 2.44 9.27 -0.23
C ALA A 379 1.24 8.56 -0.85
N GLY A 380 1.44 7.75 -1.90
CA GLY A 380 0.40 6.91 -2.49
C GLY A 380 -0.12 5.82 -1.54
N ARG A 381 0.77 5.22 -0.74
CA ARG A 381 0.45 4.21 0.29
C ARG A 381 -0.34 4.82 1.44
N ILE A 382 0.14 5.94 1.98
CA ILE A 382 -0.51 6.67 3.07
C ILE A 382 -1.89 7.16 2.63
N LEU A 383 -2.02 7.66 1.40
CA LEU A 383 -3.31 8.03 0.81
C LEU A 383 -4.27 6.83 0.85
N LEU A 384 -3.90 5.69 0.26
CA LEU A 384 -4.81 4.55 0.14
C LEU A 384 -5.22 3.99 1.52
N ALA A 385 -4.28 3.91 2.46
CA ALA A 385 -4.56 3.51 3.83
C ALA A 385 -5.57 4.47 4.50
N ARG A 386 -5.38 5.78 4.34
CA ARG A 386 -6.30 6.79 4.88
C ARG A 386 -7.70 6.70 4.25
N LEU A 387 -7.78 6.46 2.94
CA LEU A 387 -9.06 6.29 2.25
C LEU A 387 -9.80 5.02 2.74
N ARG A 388 -9.07 3.93 3.00
CA ARG A 388 -9.65 2.70 3.57
C ARG A 388 -10.21 2.92 4.98
N GLU A 389 -9.47 3.61 5.85
CA GLU A 389 -9.94 3.97 7.20
C GLU A 389 -11.24 4.80 7.14
N LEU A 390 -11.32 5.78 6.23
CA LEU A 390 -12.53 6.59 6.04
C LEU A 390 -13.70 5.75 5.52
N ALA A 391 -13.43 4.80 4.61
CA ALA A 391 -14.42 3.88 4.07
C ALA A 391 -14.96 2.89 5.11
N GLU A 392 -14.09 2.32 5.96
CA GLU A 392 -14.47 1.43 7.06
C GLU A 392 -15.41 2.13 8.05
N ARG A 393 -15.17 3.42 8.29
CA ARG A 393 -16.02 4.26 9.15
C ARG A 393 -17.31 4.73 8.48
N ARG A 394 -17.55 4.33 7.22
CA ARG A 394 -18.64 4.79 6.36
C ARG A 394 -18.72 6.32 6.28
N ALA A 395 -17.58 7.01 6.32
CA ALA A 395 -17.52 8.46 6.25
C ALA A 395 -17.68 8.96 4.81
N ASP A 396 -18.13 10.21 4.67
CA ASP A 396 -18.08 10.96 3.42
C ASP A 396 -16.67 11.52 3.23
N PHE A 397 -16.06 11.31 2.06
CA PHE A 397 -14.72 11.83 1.79
C PHE A 397 -14.47 12.13 0.32
N ALA A 398 -13.50 13.01 0.08
CA ALA A 398 -13.07 13.40 -1.25
C ALA A 398 -11.55 13.27 -1.37
N PHE A 399 -11.05 12.93 -2.56
CA PHE A 399 -9.60 12.88 -2.79
C PHE A 399 -9.20 13.26 -4.22
N GLU A 400 -7.98 13.78 -4.38
CA GLU A 400 -7.39 14.05 -5.69
C GLU A 400 -6.61 12.86 -6.23
N SER A 401 -6.65 12.65 -7.54
CA SER A 401 -5.79 11.67 -8.21
C SER A 401 -5.54 12.02 -9.67
N THR A 402 -4.42 11.53 -10.20
CA THR A 402 -4.16 11.56 -11.64
C THR A 402 -4.89 10.45 -12.41
N LEU A 403 -5.58 9.53 -11.72
CA LEU A 403 -6.24 8.35 -12.31
C LEU A 403 -5.34 7.49 -13.22
N SER A 404 -4.01 7.63 -13.08
CA SER A 404 -3.02 6.95 -13.92
C SER A 404 -2.76 5.49 -13.51
N GLY A 405 -3.18 5.08 -12.31
CA GLY A 405 -3.02 3.73 -11.77
C GLY A 405 -4.34 2.98 -11.56
N ARG A 406 -4.28 1.65 -11.40
CA ARG A 406 -5.47 0.78 -11.22
C ARG A 406 -5.90 0.55 -9.77
N ALA A 407 -5.01 0.78 -8.80
CA ALA A 407 -5.30 0.50 -7.38
C ALA A 407 -6.50 1.30 -6.85
N LEU A 408 -6.56 2.60 -7.14
CA LEU A 408 -7.68 3.46 -6.76
C LEU A 408 -8.98 3.11 -7.50
N GLN A 409 -8.91 2.60 -8.73
CA GLN A 409 -10.10 2.14 -9.45
C GLN A 409 -10.72 0.93 -8.77
N ARG A 410 -9.90 -0.07 -8.40
CA ARG A 410 -10.40 -1.26 -7.69
C ARG A 410 -11.06 -0.88 -6.37
N PHE A 411 -10.42 0.02 -5.62
CA PHE A 411 -10.98 0.56 -4.39
C PHE A 411 -12.31 1.29 -4.62
N LEU A 412 -12.38 2.19 -5.60
CA LEU A 412 -13.61 2.91 -5.93
C LEU A 412 -14.75 1.96 -6.30
N ARG A 413 -14.47 0.93 -7.12
CA ARG A 413 -15.44 -0.09 -7.49
C ARG A 413 -15.96 -0.85 -6.27
N GLN A 414 -15.07 -1.29 -5.38
CA GLN A 414 -15.44 -1.95 -4.12
C GLN A 414 -16.36 -1.09 -3.27
N LEU A 415 -16.09 0.23 -3.18
CA LEU A 415 -16.97 1.15 -2.45
C LEU A 415 -18.34 1.24 -3.11
N THR A 416 -18.40 1.46 -4.43
CA THR A 416 -19.66 1.55 -5.16
C THR A 416 -20.50 0.28 -4.97
N ASP A 417 -19.87 -0.88 -5.07
CA ASP A 417 -20.54 -2.17 -4.88
C ASP A 417 -20.94 -2.42 -3.40
N ALA A 418 -20.22 -1.81 -2.45
CA ALA A 418 -20.58 -1.76 -1.02
C ALA A 418 -21.61 -0.67 -0.66
N GLY A 419 -22.23 -0.03 -1.66
CA GLY A 419 -23.31 0.93 -1.49
C GLY A 419 -22.87 2.38 -1.23
N TYR A 420 -21.63 2.75 -1.55
CA TYR A 420 -21.24 4.16 -1.61
C TYR A 420 -21.80 4.83 -2.87
N GLN A 421 -22.12 6.12 -2.76
CA GLN A 421 -22.29 6.99 -3.93
C GLN A 421 -20.94 7.52 -4.36
N SER A 422 -20.44 7.02 -5.50
CA SER A 422 -19.15 7.42 -6.04
C SER A 422 -19.31 8.44 -7.17
N HIS A 423 -18.69 9.61 -6.97
CA HIS A 423 -18.75 10.72 -7.91
C HIS A 423 -17.35 11.05 -8.44
N ILE A 424 -17.19 11.15 -9.75
CA ILE A 424 -15.92 11.58 -10.36
C ILE A 424 -16.10 12.93 -11.02
N PHE A 425 -15.22 13.88 -10.69
CA PHE A 425 -15.05 15.14 -11.40
C PHE A 425 -13.69 15.09 -12.10
N TYR A 426 -13.70 14.87 -13.40
CA TYR A 426 -12.48 14.75 -14.21
C TYR A 426 -12.19 16.04 -14.95
N PHE A 427 -10.97 16.55 -14.82
CA PHE A 427 -10.50 17.75 -15.52
C PHE A 427 -9.59 17.33 -16.68
N TRP A 428 -10.06 17.57 -17.90
CA TRP A 428 -9.35 17.23 -19.13
C TRP A 428 -8.42 18.35 -19.57
N LEU A 429 -7.37 18.01 -20.33
CA LEU A 429 -6.47 18.97 -20.96
C LEU A 429 -6.23 18.57 -22.44
N PRO A 430 -6.19 19.54 -23.36
CA PRO A 430 -6.01 19.27 -24.79
C PRO A 430 -4.63 18.71 -25.15
N SER A 431 -3.58 18.98 -24.37
CA SER A 431 -2.24 18.48 -24.69
C SER A 431 -1.35 18.26 -23.46
N ALA A 432 -0.41 17.31 -23.60
CA ALA A 432 0.63 17.07 -22.60
C ALA A 432 1.56 18.28 -22.44
N ASP A 433 1.82 19.02 -23.52
CA ASP A 433 2.64 20.23 -23.47
C ASP A 433 2.01 21.32 -22.59
N LEU A 434 0.68 21.45 -22.62
CA LEU A 434 -0.02 22.36 -21.72
C LEU A 434 0.13 21.93 -20.26
N ALA A 435 0.07 20.63 -19.98
CA ALA A 435 0.31 20.09 -18.64
C ALA A 435 1.74 20.41 -18.15
N VAL A 436 2.76 20.17 -19.00
CA VAL A 436 4.17 20.46 -18.70
C VAL A 436 4.38 21.96 -18.45
N ARG A 437 3.88 22.83 -19.34
CA ARG A 437 3.99 24.29 -19.18
C ARG A 437 3.38 24.78 -17.87
N ARG A 438 2.25 24.22 -17.46
CA ARG A 438 1.57 24.61 -16.22
C ARG A 438 2.27 24.10 -14.97
N VAL A 439 2.80 22.88 -14.98
CA VAL A 439 3.63 22.38 -13.88
C VAL A 439 4.88 23.25 -13.73
N ARG A 440 5.55 23.59 -14.84
CA ARG A 440 6.71 24.49 -14.83
C ARG A 440 6.40 25.85 -14.20
N ARG A 441 5.32 26.53 -14.61
CA ARG A 441 4.88 27.79 -13.99
C ARG A 441 4.58 27.66 -12.50
N ARG A 442 4.00 26.52 -12.08
CA ARG A 442 3.74 26.24 -10.66
C ARG A 442 5.04 26.08 -9.87
N VAL A 443 6.05 25.43 -10.44
CA VAL A 443 7.38 25.30 -9.83
C VAL A 443 8.08 26.66 -9.73
N GLU A 444 7.99 27.49 -10.77
CA GLU A 444 8.49 28.89 -10.75
C GLU A 444 7.83 29.73 -9.65
N ALA A 445 6.57 29.44 -9.31
CA ALA A 445 5.83 30.06 -8.20
C ALA A 445 6.02 29.35 -6.84
N GLY A 446 6.95 28.39 -6.73
CA GLY A 446 7.32 27.72 -5.47
C GLY A 446 6.56 26.42 -5.14
N GLY A 447 5.81 25.83 -6.09
CA GLY A 447 5.12 24.56 -5.89
C GLY A 447 5.92 23.30 -6.25
N HIS A 448 5.36 22.11 -6.01
CA HIS A 448 6.03 20.82 -6.21
C HIS A 448 6.38 20.50 -7.68
N ASP A 449 7.64 20.10 -7.90
CA ASP A 449 8.18 19.68 -9.19
C ASP A 449 7.91 18.20 -9.49
N VAL A 450 7.52 17.92 -10.73
CA VAL A 450 7.30 16.56 -11.23
C VAL A 450 8.06 16.43 -12.54
N PRO A 451 8.95 15.42 -12.70
CA PRO A 451 9.71 15.26 -13.93
C PRO A 451 8.82 15.18 -15.18
N GLU A 452 9.18 15.89 -16.25
CA GLU A 452 8.42 15.94 -17.50
C GLU A 452 8.05 14.56 -18.08
N PRO A 453 8.96 13.56 -18.12
CA PRO A 453 8.62 12.21 -18.59
C PRO A 453 7.48 11.58 -17.78
N VAL A 454 7.42 11.84 -16.47
CA VAL A 454 6.36 11.36 -15.57
C VAL A 454 5.05 12.10 -15.84
N ILE A 455 5.10 13.41 -16.11
CA ILE A 455 3.91 14.19 -16.51
C ILE A 455 3.31 13.61 -17.78
N ARG A 456 4.12 13.39 -18.82
CA ARG A 456 3.66 12.87 -20.12
C ARG A 456 3.10 11.45 -20.00
N LEU A 457 3.78 10.57 -19.25
CA LEU A 457 3.30 9.21 -18.97
C LEU A 457 1.95 9.22 -18.25
N ARG A 458 1.81 10.02 -17.18
CA ARG A 458 0.56 10.14 -16.42
C ARG A 458 -0.55 10.77 -17.26
N PHE A 459 -0.22 11.72 -18.14
CA PHE A 459 -1.16 12.36 -19.05
C PHE A 459 -1.86 11.33 -19.96
N GLY A 460 -1.08 10.51 -20.68
CA GLY A 460 -1.64 9.49 -21.57
C GLY A 460 -2.50 8.46 -20.83
N LYS A 461 -2.00 7.95 -19.69
CA LYS A 461 -2.73 6.95 -18.90
C LYS A 461 -4.00 7.51 -18.24
N SER A 462 -4.00 8.77 -17.80
CA SER A 462 -5.10 9.38 -17.04
C SER A 462 -6.43 9.32 -17.81
N LEU A 463 -6.43 9.76 -19.07
CA LEU A 463 -7.67 9.87 -19.84
C LEU A 463 -8.21 8.51 -20.27
N VAL A 464 -7.32 7.62 -20.73
CA VAL A 464 -7.69 6.25 -21.11
C VAL A 464 -8.25 5.48 -19.92
N ASN A 465 -7.60 5.57 -18.75
CA ASN A 465 -8.10 4.93 -17.53
C ASN A 465 -9.41 5.55 -17.06
N PHE A 466 -9.55 6.87 -17.15
CA PHE A 466 -10.81 7.54 -16.83
C PHE A 466 -11.96 6.93 -17.63
N ASP A 467 -11.83 6.88 -18.96
CA ASP A 467 -12.90 6.37 -19.83
C ASP A 467 -13.16 4.88 -19.66
N ARG A 468 -12.10 4.05 -19.63
CA ARG A 468 -12.25 2.58 -19.67
C ARG A 468 -12.47 1.94 -18.30
N LEU A 469 -11.90 2.52 -17.23
CA LEU A 469 -11.83 1.86 -15.92
C LEU A 469 -12.64 2.59 -14.86
N TYR A 470 -12.45 3.91 -14.72
CA TYR A 470 -13.04 4.67 -13.63
C TYR A 470 -14.49 5.07 -13.90
N ARG A 471 -14.79 5.57 -15.11
CA ARG A 471 -16.14 5.99 -15.53
C ARG A 471 -17.18 4.88 -15.35
N PRO A 472 -16.92 3.60 -15.73
CA PRO A 472 -17.88 2.51 -15.50
C PRO A 472 -18.00 2.08 -14.04
N SER A 473 -17.02 2.42 -13.19
CA SER A 473 -16.97 2.04 -11.77
C SER A 473 -17.65 3.05 -10.85
N ALA A 474 -17.95 4.25 -11.35
CA ALA A 474 -18.54 5.35 -10.58
C ALA A 474 -20.06 5.41 -10.71
N THR A 475 -20.77 5.79 -9.66
CA THR A 475 -22.21 6.06 -9.67
C THR A 475 -22.55 7.18 -10.65
N ALA A 476 -21.77 8.27 -10.63
CA ALA A 476 -21.86 9.35 -11.59
C ALA A 476 -20.51 10.00 -11.85
N TRP A 477 -20.37 10.63 -13.01
CA TRP A 477 -19.16 11.32 -13.39
C TRP A 477 -19.48 12.57 -14.21
N ARG A 478 -18.57 13.53 -14.14
CA ARG A 478 -18.59 14.78 -14.92
C ARG A 478 -17.19 15.05 -15.45
N LEU A 479 -17.11 15.41 -16.73
CA LEU A 479 -15.89 15.76 -17.44
C LEU A 479 -15.90 17.27 -17.71
N TYR A 480 -14.87 17.97 -17.25
CA TYR A 480 -14.71 19.41 -17.42
C TYR A 480 -13.49 19.73 -18.27
N ASP A 481 -13.57 20.86 -18.96
CA ASP A 481 -12.41 21.48 -19.58
C ASP A 481 -11.52 22.14 -18.53
N GLY A 482 -10.30 21.64 -18.39
CA GLY A 482 -9.25 22.24 -17.56
C GLY A 482 -8.39 23.24 -18.33
N GLY A 483 -8.65 23.50 -19.61
CA GLY A 483 -7.88 24.37 -20.51
C GLY A 483 -7.81 25.84 -20.07
N VAL A 484 -8.78 26.29 -19.27
CA VAL A 484 -8.79 27.64 -18.64
C VAL A 484 -9.02 27.51 -17.13
N ILE A 485 -8.09 28.03 -16.34
CA ILE A 485 -8.21 28.01 -14.87
C ILE A 485 -9.25 29.06 -14.45
N GLY A 486 -10.22 28.66 -13.62
CA GLY A 486 -11.29 29.53 -13.11
C GLY A 486 -12.57 29.52 -13.94
N HIS A 487 -12.56 28.92 -15.13
CA HIS A 487 -13.71 28.82 -16.03
C HIS A 487 -13.88 27.38 -16.53
N GLN A 488 -14.17 26.44 -15.64
CA GLN A 488 -14.31 25.03 -16.01
C GLN A 488 -15.67 24.76 -16.64
N ARG A 489 -15.65 24.66 -17.98
CA ARG A 489 -16.83 24.30 -18.77
C ARG A 489 -17.09 22.80 -18.68
N LEU A 490 -18.34 22.41 -18.42
CA LEU A 490 -18.76 21.01 -18.47
C LEU A 490 -18.76 20.54 -19.92
N ILE A 491 -17.99 19.50 -20.22
CA ILE A 491 -17.90 18.89 -21.55
C ILE A 491 -18.93 17.77 -21.67
N ALA A 492 -18.97 16.86 -20.70
CA ALA A 492 -19.86 15.71 -20.69
C ALA A 492 -20.14 15.21 -19.28
N TYR A 493 -21.21 14.45 -19.10
CA TYR A 493 -21.52 13.77 -17.85
C TYR A 493 -22.22 12.44 -18.09
N GLY A 494 -22.31 11.61 -17.05
CA GLY A 494 -23.08 10.38 -17.11
C GLY A 494 -23.23 9.70 -15.77
N LYS A 495 -24.05 8.65 -15.75
CA LYS A 495 -24.30 7.79 -14.59
C LYS A 495 -23.96 6.34 -14.92
N ARG A 496 -23.74 5.53 -13.89
CA ARG A 496 -23.49 4.10 -14.05
C ARG A 496 -24.66 3.45 -14.80
N GLY A 497 -24.35 2.72 -15.88
CA GLY A 497 -25.35 2.04 -16.70
C GLY A 497 -26.02 2.91 -17.77
N GLU A 498 -25.69 4.21 -17.83
CA GLU A 498 -26.19 5.14 -18.86
C GLU A 498 -25.06 5.53 -19.83
N GLY A 499 -25.43 5.86 -21.07
CA GLY A 499 -24.49 6.43 -22.04
C GLY A 499 -24.01 7.83 -21.63
N PRO A 500 -22.83 8.27 -22.12
CA PRO A 500 -22.35 9.63 -21.87
C PRO A 500 -23.25 10.67 -22.57
N THR A 501 -23.59 11.73 -21.86
CA THR A 501 -24.27 12.90 -22.41
C THR A 501 -23.23 14.01 -22.65
N GLY A 502 -22.96 14.31 -23.92
CA GLY A 502 -22.11 15.44 -24.32
C GLY A 502 -22.89 16.75 -24.20
N VAL A 503 -22.34 17.71 -23.47
CA VAL A 503 -22.87 19.07 -23.33
C VAL A 503 -22.20 20.01 -24.33
N ASP A 504 -20.91 19.80 -24.58
CA ASP A 504 -20.14 20.48 -25.61
C ASP A 504 -19.68 19.48 -26.66
N ALA A 505 -20.32 19.50 -27.83
CA ALA A 505 -20.07 18.54 -28.90
C ALA A 505 -18.63 18.62 -29.46
N GLU A 506 -18.06 19.82 -29.55
CA GLU A 506 -16.73 20.04 -30.12
C GLU A 506 -15.65 19.52 -29.17
N LEU A 507 -15.70 19.94 -27.91
CA LEU A 507 -14.76 19.45 -26.89
C LEU A 507 -14.94 17.96 -26.62
N TRP A 508 -16.16 17.44 -26.67
CA TRP A 508 -16.40 16.00 -26.52
C TRP A 508 -15.79 15.20 -27.67
N ALA A 509 -15.89 15.68 -28.92
CA ALA A 509 -15.21 15.08 -30.06
C ALA A 509 -13.68 15.10 -29.90
N ALA A 510 -13.11 16.21 -29.43
CA ALA A 510 -11.67 16.31 -29.17
C ALA A 510 -11.20 15.32 -28.09
N VAL A 511 -11.96 15.16 -27.01
CA VAL A 511 -11.69 14.17 -25.94
C VAL A 511 -11.71 12.75 -26.50
N ARG A 512 -12.70 12.42 -27.34
CA ARG A 512 -12.83 11.11 -27.98
C ARG A 512 -11.65 10.80 -28.91
N SER A 513 -11.25 11.76 -29.75
CA SER A 513 -10.06 11.63 -30.61
C SER A 513 -8.81 11.35 -29.78
N GLN A 514 -8.62 12.08 -28.68
CA GLN A 514 -7.46 11.89 -27.81
C GLN A 514 -7.45 10.53 -27.10
N ILE A 515 -8.63 10.00 -26.72
CA ILE A 515 -8.74 8.64 -26.18
C ILE A 515 -8.31 7.61 -27.23
N GLU A 516 -8.75 7.78 -28.48
CA GLU A 516 -8.43 6.88 -29.59
C GLU A 516 -6.94 6.91 -29.95
N GLU A 517 -6.33 8.10 -30.03
CA GLU A 517 -4.89 8.26 -30.25
C GLU A 517 -4.06 7.65 -29.12
N ALA A 518 -4.45 7.85 -27.86
CA ALA A 518 -3.75 7.29 -26.71
C ALA A 518 -3.99 5.77 -26.52
N SER A 519 -4.92 5.19 -27.28
CA SER A 519 -5.24 3.76 -27.26
C SER A 519 -4.55 2.95 -28.37
N ARG A 520 -3.90 3.62 -29.32
CA ARG A 520 -3.02 3.03 -30.35
C ARG A 520 -1.61 2.93 -29.79
#